data_AF-A0A7S1EZ03-F1
#
_entry.id   AF-A0A7S1EZ03-F1
#
_cell.length_a   1.000
_cell.length_b   1.000
_cell.length_c   1.000
_cell.angle_alpha   90.00
_cell.angle_beta   90.00
_cell.angle_gamma   90.00
#
_symmetry.space_group_name_H-M   'P 1'
#
loop_
_entity.id
_entity.type
_entity.pdbx_description
1 polymer ?
#
loop_
_entity_poly.entity_id
_entity_poly.type
_entity_poly.pdbx_seq_one_letter_code
_entity_poly.pdbx_strand_id
1 'polypeptide(L)'
;WKTGWSKFVQIPQHAQDSNAKLIVSGNVRPYHSADPCAPSFLQDVSLSGSWLEHNFVLVRAGSLESSVPFAVSVSGSDFEQIRNASRTEFVVGPEFSMWGEIRTENPEEWGPDARVTATVGKVSVDVSQHTEGRGEDSSAMLDISVTGLDRILEPVGGWLGVDGASLAGEAPLGCATPSLVALVKPHSSNETLPFVGFRSPRE
;
A
#
# COMPACT_ATOMS: atom_id res chain seq x y z
N TRP A 1 15.88 1.96 -6.22
CA TRP A 1 14.64 1.52 -6.81
C TRP A 1 14.87 0.17 -7.46
N LYS A 2 14.03 -0.79 -7.11
CA LYS A 2 14.07 -2.16 -7.61
C LYS A 2 12.72 -2.45 -8.25
N THR A 3 12.74 -2.93 -9.49
CA THR A 3 11.54 -3.38 -10.19
C THR A 3 11.24 -4.84 -9.93
N GLY A 4 10.01 -5.24 -10.31
CA GLY A 4 9.51 -6.59 -10.13
C GLY A 4 8.92 -6.80 -8.74
N TRP A 5 8.73 -8.07 -8.39
CA TRP A 5 8.09 -8.47 -7.15
C TRP A 5 8.94 -8.12 -5.93
N SER A 6 8.36 -7.32 -5.05
CA SER A 6 8.94 -6.92 -3.76
C SER A 6 7.95 -7.13 -2.63
N LYS A 7 8.44 -7.56 -1.47
CA LYS A 7 7.62 -7.77 -0.27
C LYS A 7 7.41 -6.44 0.45
N PHE A 8 6.15 -6.02 0.56
CA PHE A 8 5.73 -4.84 1.30
C PHE A 8 5.50 -5.16 2.76
N VAL A 9 4.91 -6.34 3.03
CA VAL A 9 4.69 -6.87 4.38
C VAL A 9 5.03 -8.35 4.39
N GLN A 10 5.74 -8.80 5.43
CA GLN A 10 5.95 -10.22 5.71
C GLN A 10 5.86 -10.49 7.22
N ILE A 11 4.98 -11.41 7.62
CA ILE A 11 4.74 -11.78 9.02
C ILE A 11 4.89 -13.30 9.16
N PRO A 12 5.78 -13.83 10.02
CA PRO A 12 6.86 -13.10 10.70
C PRO A 12 7.95 -12.65 9.71
N GLN A 13 8.69 -11.62 10.08
CA GLN A 13 9.84 -11.12 9.34
C GLN A 13 10.83 -12.25 9.02
N HIS A 14 11.34 -12.27 7.78
CA HIS A 14 12.33 -13.23 7.28
C HIS A 14 11.95 -14.71 7.42
N ALA A 15 10.67 -15.04 7.65
CA ALA A 15 10.21 -16.40 7.55
C ALA A 15 10.45 -16.96 6.14
N GLN A 16 10.65 -18.27 6.04
CA GLN A 16 10.46 -18.94 4.75
C GLN A 16 9.01 -18.76 4.31
N ASP A 17 8.76 -18.63 3.00
CA ASP A 17 7.43 -18.32 2.49
C ASP A 17 6.37 -19.35 2.90
N SER A 18 6.75 -20.63 3.00
CA SER A 18 5.88 -21.71 3.50
C SER A 18 5.46 -21.56 4.96
N ASN A 19 6.20 -20.77 5.74
CA ASN A 19 5.98 -20.55 7.17
C ASN A 19 5.47 -19.12 7.46
N ALA A 20 5.27 -18.32 6.43
CA ALA A 20 4.73 -16.97 6.58
C ALA A 20 3.23 -17.02 6.82
N LYS A 21 2.78 -16.26 7.82
CA LYS A 21 1.38 -16.05 8.15
C LYS A 21 0.70 -15.14 7.14
N LEU A 22 1.41 -14.07 6.76
CA LEU A 22 0.98 -13.13 5.74
C LEU A 22 2.20 -12.62 4.97
N ILE A 23 2.09 -12.60 3.66
CA ILE A 23 2.99 -11.92 2.73
C ILE A 23 2.12 -11.06 1.82
N VAL A 24 2.41 -9.77 1.79
CA VAL A 24 1.88 -8.83 0.79
C VAL A 24 3.04 -8.43 -0.11
N SER A 25 2.96 -8.76 -1.39
CA SER A 25 3.98 -8.39 -2.38
C SER A 25 3.36 -7.54 -3.48
N GLY A 26 4.15 -6.62 -4.03
CA GLY A 26 3.76 -5.77 -5.15
C GLY A 26 4.74 -5.92 -6.31
N ASN A 27 4.21 -5.94 -7.54
CA ASN A 27 4.99 -5.92 -8.77
C ASN A 27 5.29 -4.48 -9.17
N VAL A 28 6.50 -4.02 -8.85
CA VAL A 28 6.94 -2.64 -9.08
C VAL A 28 7.36 -2.45 -10.53
N ARG A 29 6.73 -1.48 -11.22
CA ARG A 29 7.03 -1.12 -12.62
C ARG A 29 7.47 0.34 -12.71
N PRO A 30 8.38 0.68 -13.65
CA PRO A 30 8.67 2.07 -13.95
C PRO A 30 7.46 2.73 -14.61
N TYR A 31 7.13 3.96 -14.22
CA TYR A 31 6.08 4.74 -14.88
C TYR A 31 6.44 5.05 -16.35
N HIS A 32 7.70 5.42 -16.60
CA HIS A 32 8.24 5.61 -17.95
C HIS A 32 9.57 4.89 -18.11
N SER A 33 9.69 4.03 -19.12
CA SER A 33 10.94 3.30 -19.40
C SER A 33 12.08 4.20 -19.90
N ALA A 34 11.76 5.38 -20.41
CA ALA A 34 12.72 6.35 -20.93
C ALA A 34 13.26 7.32 -19.86
N ASP A 35 12.54 7.53 -18.75
CA ASP A 35 12.95 8.40 -17.65
C ASP A 35 13.24 7.56 -16.40
N PRO A 36 14.53 7.28 -16.09
CA PRO A 36 14.88 6.50 -14.91
C PRO A 36 14.56 7.24 -13.59
N CYS A 37 14.34 8.56 -13.63
CA CYS A 37 14.00 9.36 -12.45
C CYS A 37 12.49 9.46 -12.20
N ALA A 38 11.66 8.99 -13.14
CA ALA A 38 10.23 8.93 -12.94
C ALA A 38 9.88 7.99 -11.78
N PRO A 39 8.79 8.26 -11.04
CA PRO A 39 8.31 7.35 -10.00
C PRO A 39 8.06 5.93 -10.54
N SER A 40 8.10 4.96 -9.64
CA SER A 40 7.63 3.61 -9.91
C SER A 40 6.26 3.39 -9.28
N PHE A 41 5.46 2.50 -9.85
CA PHE A 41 4.12 2.17 -9.38
C PHE A 41 3.93 0.66 -9.25
N LEU A 42 2.84 0.23 -8.60
CA LEU A 42 2.47 -1.18 -8.54
C LEU A 42 1.50 -1.55 -9.64
N GLN A 43 1.85 -2.54 -10.45
CA GLN A 43 0.95 -3.09 -11.48
C GLN A 43 0.08 -4.22 -10.93
N ASP A 44 0.64 -5.00 -10.01
CA ASP A 44 0.02 -6.17 -9.42
C ASP A 44 0.31 -6.21 -7.93
N VAL A 45 -0.63 -6.72 -7.13
CA VAL A 45 -0.45 -6.99 -5.71
C VAL A 45 -0.86 -8.42 -5.42
N SER A 46 -0.01 -9.18 -4.75
CA SER A 46 -0.30 -10.54 -4.34
C SER A 46 -0.37 -10.67 -2.82
N LEU A 47 -1.37 -11.39 -2.32
CA LEU A 47 -1.48 -11.75 -0.92
C LEU A 47 -1.37 -13.28 -0.78
N SER A 48 -0.56 -13.73 0.17
CA SER A 48 -0.34 -15.15 0.43
C SER A 48 0.02 -15.39 1.89
N GLY A 49 0.00 -16.65 2.33
CA GLY A 49 0.40 -17.06 3.68
C GLY A 49 -0.68 -17.89 4.38
N SER A 50 -0.33 -18.45 5.53
CA SER A 50 -1.20 -19.39 6.23
C SER A 50 -2.52 -18.77 6.75
N TRP A 51 -2.56 -17.45 6.97
CA TRP A 51 -3.79 -16.77 7.41
C TRP A 51 -4.84 -16.61 6.31
N LEU A 52 -4.51 -16.89 5.04
CA LEU A 52 -5.46 -16.82 3.93
C LEU A 52 -6.24 -18.14 3.73
N GLU A 53 -6.16 -19.08 4.67
CA GLU A 53 -6.90 -20.36 4.61
C GLU A 53 -6.67 -21.16 3.30
N HIS A 54 -5.41 -21.26 2.87
CA HIS A 54 -4.99 -21.86 1.58
C HIS A 54 -5.33 -21.04 0.33
N ASN A 55 -5.89 -19.84 0.48
CA ASN A 55 -6.07 -18.93 -0.64
C ASN A 55 -4.78 -18.19 -0.98
N PHE A 56 -4.63 -17.91 -2.26
CA PHE A 56 -3.68 -16.95 -2.79
C PHE A 56 -4.46 -15.90 -3.56
N VAL A 57 -4.15 -14.63 -3.38
CA VAL A 57 -4.83 -13.57 -4.11
C VAL A 57 -3.86 -12.85 -5.02
N LEU A 58 -4.32 -12.54 -6.23
CA LEU A 58 -3.66 -11.61 -7.14
C LEU A 58 -4.64 -10.51 -7.54
N VAL A 59 -4.29 -9.26 -7.26
CA VAL A 59 -5.00 -8.06 -7.70
C VAL A 59 -4.19 -7.43 -8.83
N ARG A 60 -4.84 -7.12 -9.95
CA ARG A 60 -4.22 -6.48 -11.10
C ARG A 60 -4.81 -5.08 -11.32
N ALA A 61 -3.95 -4.10 -11.59
CA ALA A 61 -4.38 -2.78 -12.03
C ALA A 61 -5.00 -2.82 -13.44
N GLY A 62 -5.93 -1.92 -13.70
CA GLY A 62 -6.48 -1.71 -15.04
C GLY A 62 -7.66 -0.75 -15.03
N SER A 63 -7.79 0.10 -16.04
CA SER A 63 -8.99 0.94 -16.14
C SER A 63 -10.23 0.06 -16.26
N LEU A 64 -11.26 0.39 -15.49
CA LEU A 64 -12.54 -0.34 -15.45
C LEU A 64 -13.21 -0.43 -16.83
N GLU A 65 -12.88 0.47 -17.75
CA GLU A 65 -13.45 0.56 -19.10
C GLU A 65 -12.56 -0.08 -20.17
N SER A 66 -11.38 -0.57 -19.80
CA SER A 66 -10.42 -1.19 -20.73
C SER A 66 -10.67 -2.68 -20.94
N SER A 67 -10.05 -3.23 -21.98
CA SER A 67 -9.97 -4.67 -22.28
C SER A 67 -9.23 -5.47 -21.19
N VAL A 68 -8.43 -4.77 -20.38
CA VAL A 68 -7.58 -5.32 -19.32
C VAL A 68 -7.93 -4.58 -18.01
N PRO A 69 -9.14 -4.77 -17.45
CA PRO A 69 -9.60 -3.97 -16.31
C PRO A 69 -8.99 -4.40 -14.98
N PHE A 70 -9.22 -3.59 -13.95
CA PHE A 70 -8.99 -3.96 -12.55
C PHE A 70 -9.72 -5.25 -12.24
N ALA A 71 -9.00 -6.23 -11.68
CA ALA A 71 -9.58 -7.52 -11.38
C ALA A 71 -8.82 -8.26 -10.27
N VAL A 72 -9.52 -9.20 -9.64
CA VAL A 72 -9.02 -10.06 -8.57
C VAL A 72 -9.07 -11.51 -9.02
N SER A 73 -7.98 -12.25 -8.84
CA SER A 73 -7.95 -13.71 -8.98
C SER A 73 -7.71 -14.32 -7.61
N VAL A 74 -8.48 -15.36 -7.28
CA VAL A 74 -8.37 -16.10 -6.02
C VAL A 74 -7.98 -17.53 -6.33
N SER A 75 -6.87 -17.99 -5.76
CA SER A 75 -6.37 -19.36 -5.85
C SER A 75 -6.17 -19.85 -7.29
N GLY A 76 -5.77 -18.94 -8.19
CA GLY A 76 -5.56 -19.24 -9.61
C GLY A 76 -6.84 -19.31 -10.44
N SER A 77 -7.98 -18.84 -9.91
CA SER A 77 -9.21 -18.63 -10.68
C SER A 77 -9.00 -17.63 -11.81
N ASP A 78 -9.95 -17.60 -12.74
CA ASP A 78 -10.05 -16.48 -13.67
C ASP A 78 -10.21 -15.16 -12.91
N PHE A 79 -9.75 -14.09 -13.54
CA PHE A 79 -9.85 -12.74 -13.01
C PHE A 79 -11.31 -12.28 -12.96
N GLU A 80 -11.77 -11.92 -11.76
CA GLU A 80 -13.10 -11.41 -11.50
C GLU A 80 -13.07 -9.90 -11.27
N GLN A 81 -14.02 -9.19 -11.87
CA GLN A 81 -14.20 -7.74 -11.74
C GLN A 81 -15.19 -7.42 -10.61
N ILE A 82 -15.17 -6.17 -10.16
CA ILE A 82 -16.17 -5.64 -9.22
C ILE A 82 -17.51 -5.49 -9.96
N ARG A 83 -18.47 -6.37 -9.66
CA ARG A 83 -19.79 -6.42 -10.33
C ARG A 83 -20.79 -5.42 -9.74
N ASN A 84 -20.63 -5.11 -8.46
CA ASN A 84 -21.43 -4.14 -7.74
C ASN A 84 -20.49 -3.08 -7.17
N ALA A 85 -20.68 -1.84 -7.64
CA ALA A 85 -19.85 -0.69 -7.30
C ALA A 85 -19.79 -0.42 -5.78
N SER A 86 -20.84 -0.71 -5.02
CA SER A 86 -20.81 -0.51 -3.57
C SER A 86 -20.12 -1.64 -2.82
N ARG A 87 -20.24 -2.88 -3.30
CA ARG A 87 -19.62 -4.05 -2.67
C ARG A 87 -19.72 -5.30 -3.53
N THR A 88 -18.58 -5.88 -3.88
CA THR A 88 -18.47 -7.22 -4.47
C THR A 88 -17.62 -8.08 -3.54
N GLU A 89 -18.17 -9.20 -3.06
CA GLU A 89 -17.43 -10.14 -2.21
C GLU A 89 -16.70 -11.17 -3.09
N PHE A 90 -15.39 -11.27 -2.93
CA PHE A 90 -14.56 -12.27 -3.63
C PHE A 90 -14.32 -13.50 -2.75
N VAL A 91 -14.15 -13.28 -1.44
CA VAL A 91 -13.97 -14.33 -0.44
C VAL A 91 -14.74 -13.93 0.83
N VAL A 92 -15.50 -14.86 1.38
CA VAL A 92 -16.23 -14.67 2.64
C VAL A 92 -15.84 -15.79 3.59
N GLY A 93 -15.17 -15.42 4.68
CA GLY A 93 -14.68 -16.36 5.68
C GLY A 93 -14.43 -15.66 7.03
N PRO A 94 -14.30 -16.45 8.11
CA PRO A 94 -14.11 -15.92 9.46
C PRO A 94 -12.70 -15.35 9.67
N GLU A 95 -11.66 -16.01 9.16
CA GLU A 95 -10.26 -15.57 9.32
C GLU A 95 -9.76 -14.78 8.12
N PHE A 96 -10.32 -15.04 6.93
CA PHE A 96 -10.02 -14.31 5.71
C PHE A 96 -11.30 -13.93 4.98
N SER A 97 -11.46 -12.64 4.72
CA SER A 97 -12.49 -12.12 3.82
C SER A 97 -11.93 -11.04 2.92
N MET A 98 -12.47 -10.94 1.72
CA MET A 98 -12.06 -9.97 0.73
C MET A 98 -13.25 -9.46 -0.06
N TRP A 99 -13.35 -8.15 -0.19
CA TRP A 99 -14.39 -7.49 -0.95
C TRP A 99 -13.85 -6.24 -1.63
N GLY A 100 -14.43 -5.89 -2.76
CA GLY A 100 -14.09 -4.69 -3.52
C GLY A 100 -15.25 -3.74 -3.73
N GLU A 101 -14.92 -2.50 -4.03
CA GLU A 101 -15.84 -1.41 -4.35
C GLU A 101 -15.23 -0.48 -5.40
N ILE A 102 -16.07 0.28 -6.09
CA ILE A 102 -15.67 1.36 -6.99
C ILE A 102 -15.95 2.67 -6.25
N ARG A 103 -14.91 3.45 -6.04
CA ARG A 103 -14.97 4.78 -5.43
C ARG A 103 -14.73 5.85 -6.48
N THR A 104 -15.28 7.02 -6.21
CA THR A 104 -14.97 8.23 -6.95
C THR A 104 -14.55 9.27 -5.93
N GLU A 105 -13.34 9.12 -5.39
CA GLU A 105 -12.84 10.01 -4.34
C GLU A 105 -12.56 11.42 -4.90
N ASN A 106 -12.22 11.53 -6.19
CA ASN A 106 -11.96 12.80 -6.85
C ASN A 106 -12.45 12.80 -8.32
N PRO A 107 -13.78 12.84 -8.57
CA PRO A 107 -14.37 12.65 -9.91
C PRO A 107 -13.90 13.66 -10.97
N GLU A 108 -13.46 14.84 -10.53
CA GLU A 108 -13.04 15.93 -11.41
C GLU A 108 -11.56 15.84 -11.79
N GLU A 109 -10.75 15.10 -11.02
CA GLU A 109 -9.31 14.92 -11.23
C GLU A 109 -8.97 13.52 -11.76
N TRP A 110 -9.68 12.48 -11.29
CA TRP A 110 -9.37 11.06 -11.53
C TRP A 110 -10.60 10.24 -11.95
N GLY A 111 -10.35 9.08 -12.57
CA GLY A 111 -11.40 8.15 -12.98
C GLY A 111 -12.13 7.48 -11.81
N PRO A 112 -13.20 6.69 -12.07
CA PRO A 112 -13.69 5.77 -11.06
C PRO A 112 -12.58 4.77 -10.72
N ASP A 113 -12.15 4.78 -9.47
CA ASP A 113 -11.06 3.96 -8.98
C ASP A 113 -11.60 2.78 -8.18
N ALA A 114 -11.01 1.61 -8.39
CA ALA A 114 -11.35 0.41 -7.65
C ALA A 114 -10.54 0.33 -6.36
N ARG A 115 -11.16 -0.20 -5.31
CA ARG A 115 -10.46 -0.59 -4.10
C ARG A 115 -10.88 -2.01 -3.72
N VAL A 116 -9.94 -2.78 -3.22
CA VAL A 116 -10.21 -4.06 -2.57
C VAL A 116 -9.65 -4.03 -1.16
N THR A 117 -10.47 -4.49 -0.22
CA THR A 117 -10.13 -4.62 1.20
C THR A 117 -10.09 -6.10 1.54
N ALA A 118 -8.94 -6.57 2.01
CA ALA A 118 -8.74 -7.91 2.54
C ALA A 118 -8.56 -7.85 4.05
N THR A 119 -9.43 -8.51 4.80
CA THR A 119 -9.27 -8.70 6.24
C THR A 119 -8.68 -10.08 6.48
N VAL A 120 -7.50 -10.13 7.09
CA VAL A 120 -6.72 -11.35 7.34
C VAL A 120 -6.36 -11.40 8.82
N GLY A 121 -7.09 -12.20 9.59
CA GLY A 121 -7.00 -12.23 11.05
C GLY A 121 -7.26 -10.86 11.66
N LYS A 122 -6.21 -10.23 12.22
CA LYS A 122 -6.27 -8.89 12.85
C LYS A 122 -5.78 -7.76 11.95
N VAL A 123 -5.32 -8.07 10.74
CA VAL A 123 -4.72 -7.13 9.80
C VAL A 123 -5.73 -6.83 8.69
N SER A 124 -5.83 -5.58 8.28
CA SER A 124 -6.54 -5.20 7.06
C SER A 124 -5.53 -4.71 6.02
N VAL A 125 -5.61 -5.27 4.81
CA VAL A 125 -4.82 -4.90 3.64
C VAL A 125 -5.76 -4.26 2.63
N ASP A 126 -5.50 -3.00 2.33
CA ASP A 126 -6.20 -2.23 1.32
C ASP A 126 -5.33 -2.10 0.08
N VAL A 127 -5.90 -2.46 -1.07
CA VAL A 127 -5.31 -2.25 -2.39
C VAL A 127 -6.21 -1.29 -3.15
N SER A 128 -5.75 -0.05 -3.33
CA SER A 128 -6.48 0.99 -4.05
C SER A 128 -5.85 1.21 -5.41
N GLN A 129 -6.69 1.39 -6.42
CA GLN A 129 -6.27 1.84 -7.73
C GLN A 129 -6.23 3.37 -7.78
N HIS A 130 -5.31 3.87 -8.58
CA HIS A 130 -5.29 5.22 -9.09
C HIS A 130 -5.19 5.17 -10.62
N THR A 131 -6.10 5.84 -11.33
CA THR A 131 -6.17 5.78 -12.80
C THR A 131 -6.01 7.15 -13.44
N GLU A 132 -4.98 7.29 -14.28
CA GLU A 132 -4.79 8.45 -15.14
C GLU A 132 -5.29 8.15 -16.57
N GLY A 133 -6.02 9.07 -17.18
CA GLY A 133 -6.62 8.86 -18.50
C GLY A 133 -7.88 7.98 -18.46
N ARG A 134 -8.28 7.41 -19.62
CA ARG A 134 -9.49 6.58 -19.76
C ARG A 134 -9.30 5.48 -20.80
N GLY A 135 -10.05 4.38 -20.64
CA GLY A 135 -10.08 3.27 -21.59
C GLY A 135 -8.71 2.62 -21.78
N GLU A 136 -8.39 2.27 -23.03
CA GLU A 136 -7.14 1.58 -23.37
C GLU A 136 -5.89 2.44 -23.19
N ASP A 137 -6.01 3.76 -23.30
CA ASP A 137 -4.88 4.69 -23.18
C ASP A 137 -4.60 5.10 -21.73
N SER A 138 -5.30 4.49 -20.77
CA SER A 138 -5.15 4.79 -19.35
C SER A 138 -3.88 4.20 -18.74
N SER A 139 -3.38 4.85 -17.69
CA SER A 139 -2.35 4.34 -16.80
C SER A 139 -2.98 4.06 -15.43
N ALA A 140 -3.25 2.79 -15.15
CA ALA A 140 -3.79 2.33 -13.87
C ALA A 140 -2.67 1.80 -12.98
N MET A 141 -2.65 2.28 -11.74
CA MET A 141 -1.60 2.05 -10.75
C MET A 141 -2.24 1.58 -9.44
N LEU A 142 -1.53 0.75 -8.67
CA LEU A 142 -2.01 0.31 -7.35
C LEU A 142 -1.18 0.91 -6.22
N ASP A 143 -1.84 1.12 -5.10
CA ASP A 143 -1.26 1.46 -3.80
C ASP A 143 -1.67 0.43 -2.77
N ILE A 144 -0.79 0.20 -1.78
CA ILE A 144 -1.01 -0.72 -0.67
C ILE A 144 -1.04 0.07 0.62
N SER A 145 -2.11 -0.09 1.40
CA SER A 145 -2.17 0.35 2.79
C SER A 145 -2.44 -0.85 3.70
N VAL A 146 -1.73 -0.93 4.82
CA VAL A 146 -1.88 -2.04 5.78
C VAL A 146 -2.11 -1.47 7.17
N THR A 147 -3.18 -1.92 7.82
CA THR A 147 -3.57 -1.49 9.16
C THR A 147 -3.71 -2.68 10.11
N GLY A 148 -3.61 -2.42 11.42
CA GLY A 148 -3.70 -3.47 12.46
C GLY A 148 -2.39 -4.21 12.75
N LEU A 149 -1.27 -3.76 12.18
CA LEU A 149 0.07 -4.33 12.43
C LEU A 149 0.53 -4.14 13.88
N ASP A 150 0.03 -3.12 14.58
CA ASP A 150 0.26 -2.85 16.01
C ASP A 150 -0.25 -3.97 16.93
N ARG A 151 -1.17 -4.80 16.44
CA ARG A 151 -1.78 -5.91 17.17
C ARG A 151 -1.06 -7.25 16.95
N ILE A 152 0.00 -7.24 16.15
CA ILE A 152 0.82 -8.40 15.83
C ILE A 152 2.03 -8.42 16.76
N LEU A 153 2.27 -9.57 17.38
CA LEU A 153 3.38 -9.73 18.34
C LEU A 153 4.69 -10.09 17.63
N GLU A 154 4.58 -10.76 16.49
CA GLU A 154 5.71 -11.11 15.64
C GLU A 154 6.30 -9.88 14.93
N PRO A 155 7.63 -9.89 14.66
CA PRO A 155 8.24 -8.84 13.87
C PRO A 155 7.63 -8.83 12.46
N VAL A 156 7.37 -7.63 11.94
CA VAL A 156 6.81 -7.40 10.60
C VAL A 156 7.94 -6.94 9.68
N GLY A 157 8.25 -7.72 8.66
CA GLY A 157 9.22 -7.40 7.62
C GLY A 157 8.59 -6.72 6.39
N GLY A 158 9.42 -6.45 5.38
CA GLY A 158 9.04 -5.78 4.14
C GLY A 158 9.14 -4.25 4.21
N TRP A 159 8.82 -3.60 3.09
CA TRP A 159 8.99 -2.15 2.92
C TRP A 159 8.19 -1.31 3.93
N LEU A 160 7.01 -1.79 4.32
CA LEU A 160 6.14 -1.16 5.31
C LEU A 160 6.40 -1.66 6.74
N GLY A 161 7.33 -2.60 6.90
CA GLY A 161 7.77 -3.16 8.16
C GLY A 161 9.14 -2.63 8.60
N VAL A 162 9.81 -3.39 9.45
CA VAL A 162 11.10 -3.00 10.04
C VAL A 162 12.27 -3.04 9.06
N ASP A 163 12.15 -3.78 7.94
CA ASP A 163 13.15 -3.77 6.87
C ASP A 163 13.19 -2.40 6.16
N GLY A 164 12.04 -1.71 6.15
CA GLY A 164 11.89 -0.37 5.60
C GLY A 164 12.27 -0.26 4.12
N ALA A 165 12.58 0.97 3.71
CA ALA A 165 12.95 1.29 2.32
C ALA A 165 14.28 0.67 1.87
N SER A 166 15.06 0.03 2.76
CA SER A 166 16.32 -0.62 2.39
C SER A 166 16.14 -1.67 1.28
N LEU A 167 14.99 -2.36 1.29
CA LEU A 167 14.61 -3.35 0.29
C LEU A 167 14.06 -2.75 -1.00
N ALA A 168 13.79 -1.44 -1.04
CA ALA A 168 13.38 -0.73 -2.26
C ALA A 168 14.56 -0.40 -3.18
N GLY A 169 15.79 -0.64 -2.73
CA GLY A 169 17.03 -0.41 -3.48
C GLY A 169 17.38 1.08 -3.64
N GLU A 170 18.47 1.35 -4.36
CA GLU A 170 19.05 2.70 -4.44
C GLU A 170 18.52 3.53 -5.62
N ALA A 171 18.39 4.85 -5.43
CA ALA A 171 17.99 5.75 -6.52
C ALA A 171 18.91 5.56 -7.74
N PRO A 172 18.39 5.63 -8.98
CA PRO A 172 19.22 5.45 -10.17
C PRO A 172 20.22 6.61 -10.31
N LEU A 173 21.35 6.31 -10.95
CA LEU A 173 22.42 7.28 -11.17
C LEU A 173 21.90 8.51 -11.92
N GLY A 174 22.16 9.70 -11.39
CA GLY A 174 21.74 10.97 -11.99
C GLY A 174 20.38 11.48 -11.51
N CYS A 175 19.61 10.67 -10.78
CA CYS A 175 18.40 11.13 -10.13
C CYS A 175 18.76 11.68 -8.75
N ALA A 176 18.40 12.94 -8.48
CA ALA A 176 18.58 13.51 -7.16
C ALA A 176 17.79 12.64 -6.16
N THR A 177 18.44 12.13 -5.12
CA THR A 177 17.71 11.64 -3.96
C THR A 177 17.00 12.84 -3.36
N PRO A 178 15.66 12.94 -3.35
CA PRO A 178 15.03 13.85 -2.43
C PRO A 178 15.46 13.36 -1.06
N SER A 179 16.42 14.06 -0.47
CA SER A 179 16.69 13.92 0.94
C SER A 179 15.34 14.22 1.58
N LEU A 180 14.72 13.22 2.21
CA LEU A 180 13.78 13.45 3.29
C LEU A 180 14.58 14.13 4.39
N VAL A 181 14.92 15.41 4.17
CA VAL A 181 15.41 16.30 5.21
C VAL A 181 14.26 16.33 6.18
N ALA A 182 14.49 15.70 7.33
CA ALA A 182 13.67 15.76 8.50
C ALA A 182 13.13 17.19 8.66
N LEU A 183 11.86 17.38 8.31
CA LEU A 183 11.03 18.45 8.87
C LEU A 183 10.64 18.10 10.32
N VAL A 184 11.53 17.42 11.05
CA VAL A 184 11.56 17.57 12.50
C VAL A 184 12.36 18.85 12.71
N LYS A 185 11.67 20.00 12.73
CA LYS A 185 12.19 21.13 13.50
C LYS A 185 12.44 20.59 14.90
N PRO A 186 13.68 20.53 15.41
CA PRO A 186 13.87 20.28 16.82
C PRO A 186 13.09 21.36 17.55
N HIS A 187 12.20 20.94 18.44
CA HIS A 187 11.58 21.83 19.40
C HIS A 187 12.72 22.36 20.28
N SER A 188 13.25 23.51 19.90
CA SER A 188 14.22 24.27 20.68
C SER A 188 13.51 24.71 21.95
N SER A 189 13.55 23.86 22.97
CA SER A 189 13.29 24.22 24.35
C SER A 189 14.45 25.09 24.85
N ASN A 190 14.47 26.33 24.40
CA ASN A 190 15.27 27.40 24.98
C ASN A 190 14.63 28.75 24.64
N GLU A 191 13.34 28.89 24.95
CA GLU A 191 12.82 30.20 25.34
C GLU A 191 12.85 30.25 26.86
N THR A 192 13.93 30.83 27.36
CA THR A 192 14.01 31.33 28.73
C THR A 192 12.94 32.42 28.87
N LEU A 193 11.78 32.06 29.40
CA LEU A 193 10.77 33.02 29.81
C LEU A 193 11.40 33.98 30.84
N PRO A 194 11.33 35.31 30.67
CA PRO A 194 11.72 36.20 31.73
C PRO A 194 10.71 36.06 32.87
N PHE A 195 11.22 35.68 34.03
CA PHE A 195 10.55 35.68 35.32
C PHE A 195 9.96 37.07 35.58
N VAL A 196 8.65 37.24 35.42
CA VAL A 196 7.94 38.43 35.93
C VAL A 196 7.61 38.15 37.38
N GLY A 197 8.46 38.66 38.27
CA GLY A 197 8.29 38.55 39.71
C GLY A 197 6.96 39.17 40.17
N PHE A 198 6.26 38.45 41.04
CA PHE A 198 5.13 38.95 41.80
C PHE A 198 5.53 40.19 42.61
N ARG A 199 4.94 41.35 42.30
CA ARG A 199 4.85 42.48 43.23
C ARG A 199 3.44 42.52 43.80
N SER A 200 3.31 42.11 45.05
CA SER A 200 2.22 42.53 45.92
C SER A 200 2.56 43.91 46.49
N PRO A 201 1.60 44.83 46.55
CA PRO A 201 1.52 45.73 47.69
C PRO A 201 0.28 45.39 48.51
N ARG A 202 0.51 45.14 49.80
CA ARG A 202 -0.47 45.32 50.86
C ARG A 202 -0.60 46.81 51.14
N GLU A 203 -1.82 47.32 51.10
CA GLU A 203 -2.59 48.00 52.16
C GLU A 203 -3.74 48.78 51.52
#